data_AF-A0A832SSG3-F1
#
_entry.id   AF-A0A832SSG3-F1
#
_cell.length_a   1.000
_cell.length_b   1.000
_cell.length_c   1.000
_cell.angle_alpha   90.00
_cell.angle_beta   90.00
_cell.angle_gamma   90.00
#
_symmetry.space_group_name_H-M   'P 1'
#
loop_
_entity.id
_entity.type
_entity.pdbx_description
1 polymer ?
#
loop_
_entity_poly.entity_id
_entity_poly.type
_entity_poly.pdbx_seq_one_letter_code
_entity_poly.pdbx_strand_id
1 'polypeptide(L)'
;MDRSAFYLSILLILRGELPPSKLGLDNDVDCDVTKINASEIRKDLDRVTRSLLSKALAQFYENYGFEAEERPDNLVTMVAFMAQLARIESEESLKGQLRFLNTHLLPTLKYAVEICPSLRQIYEILAEDAKTLKLILTS
;
A
#
# COMPACT_ATOMS: atom_id res chain seq x y z
N MET A 1 2.32 -3.29 18.13
CA MET A 1 2.02 -2.05 17.40
C MET A 1 0.63 -2.21 16.83
N ASP A 2 -0.24 -1.21 16.94
CA ASP A 2 -1.54 -1.27 16.24
C ASP A 2 -1.31 -1.20 14.72
N ARG A 3 -2.24 -1.73 13.94
CA ARG A 3 -2.04 -1.87 12.48
C ARG A 3 -2.05 -0.51 11.76
N SER A 4 -2.82 0.46 12.25
CA SER A 4 -2.78 1.81 11.69
C SER A 4 -1.43 2.47 11.90
N ALA A 5 -0.84 2.38 13.10
CA ALA A 5 0.50 2.89 13.39
C ALA A 5 1.59 2.18 12.57
N PHE A 6 1.41 0.89 12.28
CA PHE A 6 2.29 0.15 11.38
C PHE A 6 2.27 0.73 9.96
N TYR A 7 1.10 0.90 9.34
CA TYR A 7 0.98 1.52 8.01
C TYR A 7 1.43 2.99 8.00
N LEU A 8 1.16 3.74 9.07
CA LEU A 8 1.64 5.12 9.21
C LEU A 8 3.18 5.16 9.26
N SER A 9 3.81 4.22 9.97
CA SER A 9 5.27 4.14 10.01
C SER A 9 5.86 3.87 8.62
N ILE A 10 5.23 2.98 7.83
CA ILE A 10 5.63 2.74 6.44
C ILE A 10 5.47 4.02 5.61
N LEU A 11 4.35 4.73 5.75
CA LEU A 11 4.12 5.99 5.06
C LEU A 11 5.23 7.01 5.35
N LEU A 12 5.60 7.19 6.62
CA LEU A 12 6.64 8.12 7.03
C LEU A 12 8.02 7.70 6.52
N ILE A 13 8.31 6.39 6.47
CA ILE A 13 9.54 5.86 5.86
C ILE A 13 9.59 6.18 4.37
N LEU A 14 8.49 5.95 3.64
CA LEU A 14 8.40 6.27 2.22
C LEU A 14 8.59 7.77 1.93
N ARG A 15 8.18 8.63 2.87
CA ARG A 15 8.39 10.09 2.78
C ARG A 15 9.76 10.56 3.24
N GLY A 16 10.62 9.66 3.74
CA GLY A 16 11.91 10.02 4.33
C GLY A 16 11.81 10.74 5.68
N GLU A 17 10.64 10.71 6.32
CA GLU A 17 10.36 11.37 7.61
C GLU A 17 10.69 10.46 8.80
N LEU A 18 10.81 9.14 8.58
CA LEU A 18 11.15 8.16 9.59
C LEU A 18 12.23 7.20 9.06
N PRO A 19 13.29 6.87 9.84
CA PRO A 19 14.29 5.93 9.38
C PRO A 19 13.71 4.50 9.34
N PRO A 20 14.00 3.69 8.30
CA PRO A 20 13.49 2.32 8.15
C PRO A 20 13.78 1.40 9.34
N SER A 21 14.88 1.64 10.06
CA SER A 21 15.26 0.90 11.27
C SER A 21 14.21 0.95 12.38
N LYS A 22 13.29 1.94 12.37
CA LYS A 22 12.16 2.00 13.31
C LYS A 22 11.11 0.90 13.09
N LEU A 23 11.07 0.33 11.89
CA LEU A 23 10.30 -0.86 11.56
C LEU A 23 11.16 -2.13 11.47
N GLY A 24 12.43 -2.06 11.90
CA GLY A 24 13.36 -3.18 11.77
C GLY A 24 13.74 -3.49 10.32
N LEU A 25 13.65 -2.50 9.42
CA LEU A 25 14.13 -2.60 8.05
C LEU A 25 15.60 -2.21 8.00
N ASP A 26 16.39 -2.94 7.21
CA ASP A 26 17.85 -2.80 7.16
C ASP A 26 18.32 -1.77 6.14
N ASN A 27 17.48 -1.47 5.14
CA ASN A 27 17.86 -0.63 4.00
C ASN A 27 17.01 0.63 3.93
N ASP A 28 17.67 1.74 3.58
CA ASP A 28 17.01 2.99 3.21
C ASP A 28 16.28 2.85 1.87
N VAL A 29 15.19 3.62 1.74
CA VAL A 29 14.48 3.77 0.46
C VAL A 29 15.26 4.79 -0.37
N ASP A 30 16.03 4.29 -1.33
CA ASP A 30 16.97 5.05 -2.16
C ASP A 30 16.37 5.59 -3.47
N CYS A 31 15.05 5.75 -3.53
CA CYS A 31 14.34 6.19 -4.72
C CYS A 31 13.23 7.20 -4.42
N ASP A 32 12.86 7.94 -5.45
CA ASP A 32 11.72 8.86 -5.39
C ASP A 32 10.40 8.12 -5.57
N VAL A 33 9.86 7.60 -4.46
CA VAL A 33 8.61 6.82 -4.43
C VAL A 33 7.38 7.66 -4.80
N THR A 34 7.47 8.99 -4.76
CA THR A 34 6.38 9.89 -5.18
C THR A 34 6.14 9.81 -6.70
N LYS A 35 7.07 9.22 -7.45
CA LYS A 35 6.92 8.98 -8.90
C LYS A 35 6.37 7.59 -9.23
N ILE A 36 6.06 6.76 -8.24
CA ILE A 36 5.59 5.39 -8.46
C ILE A 36 4.06 5.38 -8.55
N ASN A 37 3.54 5.33 -9.78
CA ASN A 37 2.11 5.22 -10.06
C ASN A 37 1.76 3.83 -10.59
N ALA A 38 0.76 3.17 -9.99
CA ALA A 38 0.35 1.83 -10.37
C ALA A 38 -0.05 1.72 -11.85
N SER A 39 -0.71 2.74 -12.40
CA SER A 39 -1.09 2.79 -13.83
C SER A 39 0.09 2.78 -14.79
N GLU A 40 1.28 3.15 -14.34
CA GLU A 40 2.49 3.20 -15.16
C GLU A 40 3.28 1.88 -15.04
N ILE A 41 3.30 1.28 -13.86
CA ILE A 41 4.23 0.19 -13.54
C ILE A 41 3.62 -1.22 -13.52
N ARG A 42 2.29 -1.38 -13.37
CA ARG A 42 1.66 -2.72 -13.23
C ARG A 42 1.55 -3.50 -14.54
N LYS A 43 2.64 -4.17 -14.91
CA LYS A 43 2.76 -4.91 -16.18
C LYS A 43 1.86 -6.16 -16.26
N ASP A 44 1.25 -6.59 -15.16
CA ASP A 44 0.26 -7.69 -15.15
C ASP A 44 -1.10 -7.30 -15.73
N LEU A 45 -1.34 -6.00 -15.94
CA LEU A 45 -2.57 -5.48 -16.51
C LEU A 45 -2.33 -4.93 -17.91
N ASP A 46 -3.28 -5.16 -18.82
CA ASP A 46 -3.25 -4.54 -20.14
C ASP A 46 -3.35 -3.00 -20.04
N ARG A 47 -3.03 -2.32 -21.15
CA ARG A 47 -2.96 -0.86 -21.18
C ARG A 47 -4.29 -0.18 -20.81
N VAL A 48 -5.43 -0.74 -21.23
CA VAL A 48 -6.75 -0.17 -20.96
C VAL A 48 -7.10 -0.35 -19.49
N THR A 49 -6.88 -1.54 -18.93
CA THR A 49 -7.14 -1.77 -17.51
C THR A 49 -6.25 -0.90 -16.63
N ARG A 50 -4.97 -0.71 -16.99
CA ARG A 50 -4.06 0.19 -16.28
C ARG A 50 -4.52 1.64 -16.26
N SER A 51 -5.02 2.17 -17.37
CA SER A 51 -5.46 3.57 -17.44
C SER A 51 -6.67 3.87 -16.55
N LEU A 52 -7.42 2.83 -16.16
CA LEU A 52 -8.57 2.93 -15.27
C LEU A 52 -8.23 2.77 -13.78
N LEU A 53 -7.00 2.36 -13.42
CA LEU A 53 -6.62 2.10 -12.03
C LEU A 53 -6.81 3.30 -11.11
N SER A 54 -6.40 4.50 -11.56
CA SER A 54 -6.53 5.72 -10.76
C SER A 54 -7.99 6.00 -10.40
N LYS A 55 -8.90 5.82 -11.37
CA LYS A 55 -10.34 5.96 -11.14
C LYS A 55 -10.89 4.88 -10.21
N ALA A 56 -10.50 3.62 -10.41
CA ALA A 56 -10.93 2.51 -9.57
C ALA A 56 -10.48 2.68 -8.10
N LEU A 57 -9.26 3.18 -7.89
CA LEU A 57 -8.73 3.47 -6.55
C LEU A 57 -9.45 4.63 -5.90
N ALA A 58 -9.72 5.72 -6.63
CA ALA A 58 -10.54 6.83 -6.11
C ALA A 58 -11.91 6.36 -5.63
N GLN A 59 -12.61 5.53 -6.42
CA GLN A 59 -13.88 4.93 -6.01
C GLN A 59 -13.74 4.03 -4.78
N PHE A 60 -12.63 3.28 -4.68
CA PHE A 60 -12.35 2.49 -3.48
C PHE A 60 -12.22 3.39 -2.26
N TYR A 61 -11.48 4.50 -2.37
CA TYR A 61 -11.26 5.46 -1.30
C TYR A 61 -12.55 6.13 -0.81
N GLU A 62 -13.40 6.56 -1.74
CA GLU A 62 -14.71 7.16 -1.46
C GLU A 62 -15.58 6.24 -0.58
N ASN A 63 -15.59 4.93 -0.85
CA ASN A 63 -16.37 3.96 -0.08
C ASN A 63 -15.95 3.85 1.40
N TYR A 64 -14.75 4.32 1.74
CA TYR A 64 -14.21 4.32 3.10
C TYR A 64 -13.93 5.73 3.62
N GLY A 65 -14.48 6.78 2.96
CA GLY A 65 -14.33 8.17 3.38
C GLY A 65 -12.89 8.67 3.38
N PHE A 66 -12.06 8.20 2.44
CA PHE A 66 -10.70 8.70 2.25
C PHE A 66 -10.63 9.68 1.08
N GLU A 67 -10.02 10.84 1.30
CA GLU A 67 -9.75 11.82 0.27
C GLU A 67 -8.25 11.81 -0.06
N ALA A 68 -7.91 11.53 -1.31
CA ALA A 68 -6.52 11.50 -1.76
C ALA A 68 -6.01 12.92 -2.05
N GLU A 69 -4.91 13.31 -1.40
CA GLU A 69 -4.22 14.58 -1.68
C GLU A 69 -3.45 14.55 -3.02
N GLU A 70 -2.94 13.38 -3.40
CA GLU A 70 -2.19 13.14 -4.62
C GLU A 70 -2.96 12.22 -5.58
N ARG A 71 -2.29 11.77 -6.67
CA ARG A 71 -2.86 10.79 -7.59
C ARG A 71 -3.33 9.55 -6.82
N PRO A 72 -4.57 9.06 -7.06
CA PRO A 72 -5.10 7.91 -6.33
C PRO A 72 -4.27 6.64 -6.45
N ASP A 73 -3.58 6.46 -7.59
CA ASP A 73 -2.74 5.31 -7.90
C ASP A 73 -1.27 5.48 -7.52
N ASN A 74 -0.91 6.56 -6.83
CA ASN A 74 0.42 6.76 -6.28
C ASN A 74 0.68 5.83 -5.10
N LEU A 75 1.88 5.25 -5.00
CA LEU A 75 2.26 4.34 -3.91
C LEU A 75 2.07 4.97 -2.52
N VAL A 76 2.47 6.23 -2.33
CA VAL A 76 2.34 6.95 -1.06
C VAL A 76 0.87 7.11 -0.68
N THR A 77 0.02 7.52 -1.63
CA THR A 77 -1.44 7.62 -1.44
C THR A 77 -2.05 6.27 -1.04
N MET A 78 -1.66 5.19 -1.71
CA MET A 78 -2.18 3.85 -1.42
C MET A 78 -1.81 3.39 0.00
N VAL A 79 -0.60 3.70 0.47
CA VAL A 79 -0.18 3.39 1.85
C VAL A 79 -0.88 4.30 2.87
N ALA A 80 -1.07 5.59 2.56
CA ALA A 80 -1.82 6.51 3.40
C ALA A 80 -3.28 6.05 3.58
N PHE A 81 -3.91 5.59 2.51
CA PHE A 81 -5.24 4.98 2.56
C PHE A 81 -5.27 3.77 3.51
N MET A 82 -4.30 2.87 3.39
CA MET A 82 -4.20 1.71 4.28
C MET A 82 -4.04 2.11 5.75
N ALA A 83 -3.26 3.16 6.05
CA ALA A 83 -3.12 3.68 7.40
C ALA A 83 -4.47 4.17 7.98
N GLN A 84 -5.28 4.87 7.19
CA GLN A 84 -6.64 5.28 7.59
C GLN A 84 -7.55 4.06 7.76
N LEU A 85 -7.60 3.18 6.78
CA LEU A 85 -8.49 2.03 6.78
C LEU A 85 -8.22 1.10 7.98
N ALA A 86 -6.95 0.92 8.33
CA ALA A 86 -6.53 0.12 9.48
C ALA A 86 -6.92 0.70 10.86
N ARG A 87 -7.42 1.95 10.93
CA ARG A 87 -7.96 2.51 12.19
C ARG A 87 -9.29 1.88 12.60
N ILE A 88 -10.01 1.30 11.65
CA ILE A 88 -11.31 0.68 11.87
C ILE A 88 -11.09 -0.83 12.02
N GLU A 89 -11.37 -1.38 13.20
CA GLU A 89 -11.18 -2.82 13.50
C GLU A 89 -12.47 -3.65 13.31
N SER A 90 -13.35 -3.23 12.40
CA SER A 90 -14.53 -4.03 12.04
C SER A 90 -14.18 -5.14 11.06
N GLU A 91 -14.95 -6.22 11.04
CA GLU A 91 -14.78 -7.31 10.07
C GLU A 91 -14.84 -6.81 8.61
N GLU A 92 -15.74 -5.88 8.32
CA GLU A 92 -15.85 -5.24 7.01
C GLU A 92 -14.59 -4.47 6.63
N SER A 93 -13.99 -3.73 7.58
CA SER A 93 -12.73 -3.05 7.38
C SER A 93 -11.60 -4.04 7.14
N LEU A 94 -11.49 -5.11 7.93
CA LEU A 94 -10.47 -6.16 7.75
C LEU A 94 -10.57 -6.81 6.36
N LYS A 95 -11.80 -7.09 5.89
CA LYS A 95 -12.06 -7.57 4.51
C LYS A 95 -11.62 -6.54 3.47
N GLY A 96 -11.94 -5.26 3.70
CA GLY A 96 -11.50 -4.14 2.85
C GLY A 96 -9.98 -4.04 2.73
N GLN A 97 -9.28 -4.13 3.86
CA GLN A 97 -7.82 -4.11 3.95
C GLN A 97 -7.19 -5.27 3.17
N LEU A 98 -7.67 -6.49 3.42
CA LEU A 98 -7.16 -7.67 2.72
C LEU A 98 -7.40 -7.59 1.21
N ARG A 99 -8.59 -7.12 0.80
CA ARG A 99 -8.91 -6.90 -0.62
C ARG A 99 -7.99 -5.85 -1.23
N PHE A 100 -7.77 -4.73 -0.55
CA PHE A 100 -6.92 -3.65 -1.05
C PHE A 100 -5.46 -4.08 -1.19
N LEU A 101 -4.91 -4.75 -0.17
CA LEU A 101 -3.55 -5.30 -0.21
C LEU A 101 -3.36 -6.22 -1.41
N ASN A 102 -4.22 -7.23 -1.56
CA ASN A 102 -4.04 -8.25 -2.58
C ASN A 102 -4.33 -7.75 -4.00
N THR A 103 -5.27 -6.81 -4.15
CA THR A 103 -5.73 -6.37 -5.48
C THR A 103 -4.92 -5.19 -6.00
N HIS A 104 -4.45 -4.33 -5.09
CA HIS A 104 -3.85 -3.04 -5.44
C HIS A 104 -2.43 -2.90 -4.89
N LEU A 105 -2.25 -2.86 -3.56
CA LEU A 105 -0.97 -2.43 -2.97
C LEU A 105 0.18 -3.42 -3.20
N LEU A 106 -0.03 -4.72 -2.94
CA LEU A 106 1.00 -5.74 -3.15
C LEU A 106 1.37 -5.91 -4.64
N PRO A 107 0.42 -5.95 -5.59
CA PRO A 107 0.76 -5.91 -7.01
C PRO A 107 1.55 -4.67 -7.41
N THR A 108 1.18 -3.48 -6.94
CA THR A 108 1.94 -2.25 -7.21
C THR A 108 3.36 -2.35 -6.66
N LEU A 109 3.53 -2.78 -5.40
CA LEU A 109 4.84 -2.95 -4.78
C LEU A 109 5.70 -3.98 -5.49
N LYS A 110 5.12 -5.11 -5.93
CA LYS A 110 5.84 -6.15 -6.68
C LYS A 110 6.57 -5.56 -7.90
N TYR A 111 5.89 -4.71 -8.67
CA TYR A 111 6.49 -4.04 -9.83
C TYR A 111 7.34 -2.83 -9.45
N ALA A 112 7.03 -2.16 -8.34
CA ALA A 112 7.84 -1.06 -7.82
C ALA A 112 9.25 -1.55 -7.43
N VAL A 113 9.36 -2.76 -6.88
CA VAL A 113 10.65 -3.40 -6.53
C VAL A 113 11.55 -3.61 -7.76
N GLU A 114 10.99 -3.77 -8.97
CA GLU A 114 11.81 -3.85 -10.20
C GLU A 114 12.50 -2.52 -10.53
N ILE A 115 11.89 -1.40 -10.12
CA ILE A 115 12.37 -0.03 -10.39
C ILE A 115 13.21 0.47 -9.22
N CYS A 116 12.79 0.13 -8.00
CA CYS A 116 13.38 0.54 -6.74
C CYS A 116 13.55 -0.69 -5.82
N PRO A 117 14.67 -1.42 -5.94
CA PRO A 117 14.89 -2.67 -5.21
C PRO A 117 14.82 -2.53 -3.68
N SER A 118 15.11 -1.35 -3.13
CA SER A 118 15.01 -1.05 -1.68
C SER A 118 13.59 -1.21 -1.12
N LEU A 119 12.54 -1.16 -1.96
CA LEU A 119 11.16 -1.41 -1.54
C LEU A 119 10.87 -2.89 -1.20
N ARG A 120 11.82 -3.80 -1.42
CA ARG A 120 11.61 -5.24 -1.23
C ARG A 120 11.20 -5.60 0.19
N GLN A 121 11.85 -5.02 1.21
CA GLN A 121 11.50 -5.34 2.60
C GLN A 121 10.09 -4.83 2.96
N ILE A 122 9.67 -3.69 2.41
CA ILE A 122 8.29 -3.18 2.55
C ILE A 122 7.28 -4.11 1.87
N TYR A 123 7.60 -4.63 0.68
CA TYR A 123 6.77 -5.62 0.01
C TYR A 123 6.60 -6.89 0.87
N GLU A 124 7.69 -7.42 1.41
CA GLU A 124 7.69 -8.64 2.21
C GLU A 124 6.87 -8.50 3.49
N ILE A 125 7.08 -7.41 4.26
CA ILE A 125 6.36 -7.20 5.52
C ILE A 125 4.85 -7.01 5.30
N LEU A 126 4.45 -6.34 4.21
CA LEU A 126 3.03 -6.18 3.86
C LEU A 126 2.42 -7.49 3.33
N ALA A 127 3.20 -8.33 2.66
CA ALA A 127 2.74 -9.65 2.25
C ALA A 127 2.49 -10.56 3.47
N GLU A 128 3.31 -10.47 4.50
CA GLU A 128 3.06 -11.15 5.78
C GLU A 128 1.83 -10.58 6.51
N ASP A 129 1.62 -9.25 6.55
CA ASP A 129 0.40 -8.68 7.15
C ASP A 129 -0.87 -9.16 6.41
N ALA A 130 -0.84 -9.29 5.08
CA ALA A 130 -1.94 -9.85 4.31
C ALA A 130 -2.25 -11.31 4.69
N LYS A 131 -1.23 -12.13 5.00
CA LYS A 131 -1.43 -13.50 5.51
C LYS A 131 -2.05 -13.48 6.90
N THR A 132 -1.57 -12.63 7.80
CA THR A 132 -2.14 -12.46 9.15
C THR A 132 -3.61 -12.03 9.09
N LEU A 133 -3.94 -11.05 8.25
CA LEU A 133 -5.32 -10.62 7.99
C LEU A 133 -6.22 -11.77 7.54
N LYS A 134 -5.73 -12.57 6.59
CA LYS A 134 -6.46 -13.72 6.08
C LYS A 134 -6.75 -14.72 7.20
N LEU A 135 -5.76 -15.00 8.05
CA LEU A 135 -5.94 -15.89 9.20
C LEU A 135 -7.02 -15.36 10.16
N ILE A 136 -6.97 -14.08 10.53
CA ILE A 136 -7.96 -13.43 11.39
C ILE A 136 -9.38 -13.58 10.84
N LEU A 137 -9.56 -13.38 9.53
CA LEU A 137 -10.88 -13.47 8.87
C LEU A 137 -11.42 -14.89 8.68
N THR A 138 -10.56 -15.91 8.84
CA THR A 138 -10.95 -17.33 8.71
C THR A 138 -10.96 -18.09 10.05
N SER A 139 -10.60 -17.39 11.14
CA SER A 139 -10.62 -17.92 12.50
C SER A 139 -12.02 -17.78 13.10
#